data_AF-A0A329SDA7-F1
#
_entry.id   AF-A0A329SDA7-F1
#
_cell.length_a   1.000
_cell.length_b   1.000
_cell.length_c   1.000
_cell.angle_alpha   90.00
_cell.angle_beta   90.00
_cell.angle_gamma   90.00
#
_symmetry.space_group_name_H-M   'P 1'
#
loop_
_entity.id
_entity.type
_entity.pdbx_description
1 polymer ?
#
loop_
_entity_poly.entity_id
_entity_poly.type
_entity_poly.pdbx_seq_one_letter_code
_entity_poly.pdbx_strand_id
1 'polypeptide(L)'
;MRIPRVWDSTDRQTKSESCHVVAFMYLFPQEGFPLDAKAKDYKDLVIDAGRPAEDAVFEFLKARDINVKGAGSGLRVLRPLHRSCVLDERIIPYKCLLAI
;
A
#
# COMPACT_ATOMS: atom_id res chain seq x y z
N MET A 1 -5.56 24.60 2.33
CA MET A 1 -4.52 23.56 2.45
C MET A 1 -3.78 23.45 1.13
N ARG A 2 -2.45 23.66 1.10
CA ARG A 2 -1.64 23.64 -0.12
C ARG A 2 -1.06 22.23 -0.31
N ILE A 3 -1.50 21.55 -1.35
CA ILE A 3 -1.02 20.20 -1.68
C ILE A 3 0.46 20.32 -2.13
N PRO A 4 1.38 19.50 -1.61
CA PRO A 4 2.80 19.57 -1.98
C PRO A 4 3.03 19.39 -3.49
N ARG A 5 4.03 20.09 -4.04
CA ARG A 5 4.33 20.16 -5.49
C ARG A 5 4.66 18.80 -6.14
N VAL A 6 5.02 17.79 -5.35
CA VAL A 6 5.18 16.40 -5.82
C VAL A 6 3.83 15.79 -6.27
N TRP A 7 2.73 16.46 -5.95
CA TRP A 7 1.38 16.06 -6.33
C TRP A 7 0.88 16.61 -7.69
N ASP A 8 1.63 17.52 -8.32
CA ASP A 8 1.29 18.15 -9.60
C ASP A 8 1.78 17.27 -10.76
N SER A 9 0.99 16.24 -11.11
CA SER A 9 1.28 15.31 -12.20
C SER A 9 0.10 15.28 -13.15
N THR A 10 0.38 15.32 -14.46
CA THR A 10 -0.60 15.41 -15.54
C THR A 10 -1.56 14.21 -15.62
N ASP A 11 -1.17 13.07 -15.06
CA ASP A 11 -1.98 11.86 -15.00
C ASP A 11 -2.53 11.62 -13.57
N ARG A 12 -3.62 12.32 -13.28
CA ARG A 12 -4.30 12.28 -11.97
C ARG A 12 -4.88 10.89 -11.65
N GLN A 13 -5.19 10.11 -12.67
CA GLN A 13 -5.78 8.78 -12.54
C GLN A 13 -4.75 7.74 -12.06
N THR A 14 -3.63 7.62 -12.75
CA THR A 14 -2.53 6.71 -12.38
C THR A 14 -2.01 7.06 -11.00
N LYS A 15 -1.89 8.35 -10.68
CA LYS A 15 -1.51 8.79 -9.33
C LYS A 15 -2.50 8.33 -8.27
N SER A 16 -3.80 8.47 -8.54
CA SER A 16 -4.84 8.02 -7.61
C SER A 16 -4.81 6.50 -7.44
N GLU A 17 -4.58 5.75 -8.53
CA GLU A 17 -4.45 4.30 -8.50
C GLU A 17 -3.23 3.86 -7.70
N SER A 18 -2.04 4.38 -8.00
CA SER A 18 -0.82 4.12 -7.23
C SER A 18 -0.99 4.48 -5.75
N CYS A 19 -1.68 5.58 -5.42
CA CYS A 19 -1.95 5.93 -4.03
C CYS A 19 -2.87 4.92 -3.33
N HIS A 20 -3.88 4.38 -4.02
CA HIS A 20 -4.72 3.33 -3.44
C HIS A 20 -3.95 2.03 -3.26
N VAL A 21 -3.06 1.66 -4.20
CA VAL A 21 -2.20 0.46 -4.05
C VAL A 21 -1.32 0.62 -2.82
N VAL A 22 -0.63 1.76 -2.70
CA VAL A 22 0.25 2.05 -1.56
C VAL A 22 -0.54 2.05 -0.25
N ALA A 23 -1.76 2.60 -0.22
CA ALA A 23 -2.62 2.55 0.95
C ALA A 23 -2.99 1.11 1.36
N PHE A 24 -3.20 0.21 0.40
CA PHE A 24 -3.38 -1.21 0.71
C PHE A 24 -2.08 -1.86 1.17
N MET A 25 -0.94 -1.54 0.57
CA MET A 25 0.38 -2.05 0.98
C MET A 25 0.71 -1.69 2.43
N TYR A 26 0.25 -0.54 2.93
CA TYR A 26 0.39 -0.13 4.33
C TYR A 26 -0.20 -1.11 5.35
N LEU A 27 -1.10 -2.01 4.94
CA LEU A 27 -1.76 -2.97 5.82
C LEU A 27 -0.95 -4.26 6.06
N PHE A 28 0.13 -4.47 5.29
CA PHE A 28 0.87 -5.73 5.27
C PHE A 28 2.11 -5.76 6.18
N PRO A 29 2.82 -4.65 6.41
CA PRO A 29 3.86 -4.58 7.44
C PRO A 29 3.26 -4.74 8.84
N GLN A 30 3.83 -5.65 9.63
CA GLN A 30 3.39 -5.93 11.00
C GLN A 30 3.74 -4.81 11.99
N GLU A 31 4.74 -3.98 11.70
CA GLU A 31 5.19 -2.87 12.55
C GLU A 31 4.92 -1.50 11.90
N GLY A 32 4.20 -1.48 10.76
CA GLY A 32 4.09 -0.31 9.91
C GLY A 32 5.38 -0.02 9.14
N PHE A 33 5.49 1.20 8.63
CA PHE A 33 6.64 1.64 7.84
C PHE A 33 7.51 2.60 8.67
N PRO A 34 8.78 2.26 8.97
CA PRO A 34 9.70 3.15 9.69
C PRO A 34 10.26 4.23 8.76
N LEU A 35 9.38 5.03 8.17
CA LEU A 35 9.74 6.10 7.25
C LEU A 35 9.84 7.43 8.00
N ASP A 36 11.06 7.91 8.24
CA ASP A 36 11.28 9.27 8.72
C ASP A 36 11.31 10.24 7.54
N ALA A 37 10.29 11.07 7.42
CA ALA A 37 10.18 12.11 6.38
C ALA A 37 11.32 13.14 6.40
N LYS A 38 12.10 13.22 7.49
CA LYS A 38 13.28 14.09 7.63
C LYS A 38 14.59 13.40 7.26
N ALA A 39 14.59 12.09 7.01
CA ALA A 39 15.77 11.35 6.61
C ALA A 39 16.26 11.84 5.23
N LYS A 40 17.58 12.04 5.09
CA LYS A 40 18.20 12.36 3.79
C LYS A 40 17.97 11.23 2.77
N ASP A 41 17.90 10.01 3.26
CA ASP A 41 17.78 8.79 2.46
C ASP A 41 16.32 8.29 2.38
N TYR A 42 15.35 9.18 2.63
CA TYR A 42 13.92 8.84 2.63
C TYR A 42 13.47 8.07 1.39
N LYS A 43 14.00 8.42 0.21
CA LYS A 43 13.64 7.74 -1.05
C LYS A 43 14.10 6.28 -1.05
N ASP A 44 15.32 6.03 -0.59
CA ASP A 44 15.89 4.68 -0.55
C ASP A 44 15.16 3.85 0.51
N LEU A 45 14.84 4.44 1.66
CA LEU A 45 13.99 3.81 2.69
C LEU A 45 12.59 3.45 2.16
N VAL A 46 11.99 4.30 1.33
CA VAL A 46 10.70 4.01 0.68
C VAL A 46 10.82 2.84 -0.29
N ILE A 47 11.90 2.75 -1.06
CA ILE A 47 12.12 1.65 -2.01
C ILE A 47 12.38 0.34 -1.26
N ASP A 48 13.24 0.38 -0.24
CA ASP A 48 13.64 -0.78 0.54
C ASP A 48 12.47 -1.35 1.35
N ALA A 49 11.62 -0.49 1.91
CA ALA A 49 10.43 -0.95 2.60
C ALA A 49 9.29 -1.33 1.64
N GLY A 50 9.23 -0.69 0.46
CA GLY A 50 8.19 -0.92 -0.54
C GLY A 50 8.20 -2.32 -1.14
N ARG A 51 9.39 -2.87 -1.43
CA ARG A 51 9.54 -4.23 -2.00
C ARG A 51 8.97 -5.33 -1.10
N PRO A 52 9.37 -5.44 0.18
CA PRO A 52 8.78 -6.42 1.10
C PRO A 52 7.27 -6.29 1.26
N ALA A 53 6.75 -5.06 1.25
CA ALA A 53 5.31 -4.83 1.34
C ALA A 53 4.57 -5.27 0.08
N GLU A 54 5.18 -5.10 -1.09
CA GLU A 54 4.64 -5.60 -2.37
C GLU A 54 4.63 -7.12 -2.39
N ASP A 55 5.72 -7.76 -1.98
CA ASP A 55 5.82 -9.22 -1.86
C ASP A 55 4.78 -9.79 -0.88
N ALA A 56 4.54 -9.11 0.25
CA ALA A 56 3.53 -9.51 1.22
C ALA A 56 2.10 -9.42 0.65
N VAL A 57 1.81 -8.42 -0.17
CA VAL A 57 0.54 -8.34 -0.92
C VAL A 57 0.42 -9.50 -1.89
N PHE A 58 1.49 -9.80 -2.64
CA PHE A 58 1.49 -10.91 -3.61
C PHE A 58 1.28 -12.26 -2.93
N GLU A 59 1.97 -12.55 -1.83
CA GLU A 59 1.80 -13.79 -1.08
C GLU A 59 0.39 -13.90 -0.47
N PHE A 60 -0.20 -12.79 0.01
CA PHE A 60 -1.58 -12.78 0.49
C PHE A 60 -2.61 -13.10 -0.60
N LEU A 61 -2.38 -12.62 -1.82
CA LEU A 61 -3.24 -12.90 -2.97
C LEU A 61 -3.04 -14.32 -3.50
N LYS A 62 -1.80 -14.80 -3.53
CA LYS A 62 -1.44 -16.16 -3.92
C LYS A 62 -2.01 -17.21 -2.97
N ALA A 63 -2.05 -16.93 -1.66
CA ALA A 63 -2.71 -17.77 -0.67
C ALA A 63 -4.24 -17.90 -0.89
N ARG A 64 -4.81 -17.09 -1.79
CA ARG A 64 -6.23 -17.12 -2.20
C ARG A 64 -6.41 -17.55 -3.65
N ASP A 65 -5.38 -18.16 -4.26
CA ASP A 65 -5.33 -18.57 -5.67
C ASP A 65 -5.50 -17.41 -6.67
N ILE A 66 -5.18 -16.17 -6.26
CA ILE A 66 -5.26 -15.00 -7.13
C ILE A 66 -3.85 -14.59 -7.58
N ASN A 67 -3.58 -14.77 -8.87
CA ASN A 67 -2.30 -14.35 -9.47
C ASN A 67 -2.41 -12.96 -10.10
N VAL A 68 -1.63 -12.01 -9.59
CA VAL A 68 -1.55 -10.63 -10.07
C VAL A 68 -0.21 -10.41 -10.75
N LYS A 69 -0.17 -9.66 -11.85
CA LYS A 69 1.05 -9.43 -12.65
C LYS A 69 1.54 -7.97 -12.62
N GLY A 70 0.84 -7.08 -11.92
CA GLY A 70 1.20 -5.68 -11.78
C GLY A 70 0.16 -4.85 -11.02
N ALA A 71 0.53 -3.61 -10.68
CA ALA A 71 -0.24 -2.72 -9.80
C ALA A 71 -1.71 -2.49 -10.23
N GLY A 72 -1.96 -2.28 -11.53
CA GLY A 72 -3.32 -2.09 -12.05
C GLY A 72 -4.21 -3.33 -11.91
N SER A 73 -3.64 -4.53 -12.12
CA SER A 73 -4.34 -5.79 -11.86
C SER A 73 -4.56 -6.04 -10.36
N GLY A 74 -3.61 -5.58 -9.52
CA GLY A 74 -3.72 -5.68 -8.06
C GLY A 74 -4.91 -4.90 -7.51
N LEU A 75 -5.12 -3.65 -7.94
CA LEU A 75 -6.29 -2.86 -7.51
C LEU A 75 -7.62 -3.49 -7.89
N ARG A 76 -7.70 -4.08 -9.09
CA ARG A 76 -8.92 -4.72 -9.57
C ARG A 76 -9.32 -5.91 -8.70
N VAL A 77 -8.34 -6.56 -8.06
CA VAL A 77 -8.54 -7.66 -7.11
C VAL A 77 -8.78 -7.14 -5.69
N LEU A 78 -7.99 -6.16 -5.25
CA LEU A 78 -8.04 -5.64 -3.88
C LEU A 78 -9.34 -4.89 -3.58
N ARG A 79 -9.93 -4.18 -4.56
CA ARG A 79 -11.22 -3.47 -4.37
C ARG A 79 -12.38 -4.41 -4.00
N PRO A 80 -12.65 -5.50 -4.74
CA PRO A 80 -13.60 -6.52 -4.32
C PRO A 80 -13.29 -7.12 -2.95
N LEU A 81 -12.02 -7.44 -2.66
CA LEU A 81 -11.63 -8.03 -1.37
C LEU A 81 -11.90 -7.10 -0.18
N HIS A 82 -11.68 -5.79 -0.36
CA HIS A 82 -12.05 -4.78 0.62
C HIS A 82 -13.57 -4.72 0.84
N ARG A 83 -14.36 -4.75 -0.24
CA ARG A 83 -15.83 -4.72 -0.16
C ARG A 83 -16.40 -5.96 0.53
N SER A 84 -15.73 -7.11 0.38
CA SER A 84 -16.10 -8.37 1.03
C SER A 84 -15.49 -8.53 2.43
N CYS A 85 -14.92 -7.47 3.01
CA CYS A 85 -14.29 -7.47 4.35
C CYS A 85 -13.13 -8.46 4.54
N VAL A 86 -12.58 -9.04 3.47
CA VAL A 86 -11.45 -10.00 3.56
C VAL A 86 -10.17 -9.30 4.02
N LEU A 87 -10.04 -8.00 3.74
CA LEU A 87 -8.92 -7.20 4.22
C LEU A 87 -9.07 -6.78 5.70
N ASP A 88 -10.20 -7.03 6.35
CA ASP A 88 -10.40 -6.65 7.76
C ASP A 88 -9.43 -7.38 8.69
N GLU A 89 -9.01 -8.59 8.32
CA GLU A 89 -7.93 -9.35 8.99
C GLU A 89 -6.61 -8.58 9.08
N ARG A 90 -6.39 -7.62 8.17
CA ARG A 90 -5.19 -6.76 8.11
C ARG A 90 -5.49 -5.34 8.59
N ILE A 91 -6.69 -4.82 8.31
CA ILE A 91 -7.11 -3.48 8.73
C ILE A 91 -7.26 -3.38 10.25
N ILE A 92 -7.80 -4.40 10.92
CA ILE A 92 -8.02 -4.38 12.37
C ILE A 92 -6.68 -4.30 13.14
N PRO A 93 -5.69 -5.21 12.90
CA PRO A 93 -4.38 -5.10 13.53
C PRO A 93 -3.68 -3.77 13.22
N TYR A 94 -3.77 -3.29 11.97
CA TYR A 94 -3.17 -2.01 11.58
C TYR A 94 -3.78 -0.82 12.34
N LYS A 95 -5.10 -0.78 12.51
CA LYS A 95 -5.77 0.24 13.33
C LYS A 95 -5.35 0.16 14.79
N CYS A 96 -5.15 -1.04 15.35
CA CYS A 96 -4.62 -1.20 16.70
C CYS A 96 -3.19 -0.68 16.84
N LEU A 97 -2.34 -0.86 15.82
CA LEU A 97 -0.99 -0.30 15.80
C LEU A 97 -0.97 1.23 15.74
N LEU A 98 -1.91 1.85 15.00
CA LEU A 98 -2.02 3.31 14.89
C LEU A 98 -2.70 3.98 16.09
N ALA A 99 -3.42 3.23 16.93
CA ALA A 99 -4.16 3.76 18.07
C ALA A 99 -3.30 3.95 19.33
N ILE A 100 -1.97 3.87 19.19
CA ILE A 100 -0.96 4.04 20.25
C ILE A 100 -0.39 5.46 20.21
#